data_AF-A0A1Q6V0V3-F1
#
_entry.id   AF-A0A1Q6V0V3-F1
#
_cell.length_a   1.000
_cell.length_b   1.000
_cell.length_c   1.000
_cell.angle_alpha   90.00
_cell.angle_beta   90.00
_cell.angle_gamma   90.00
#
_symmetry.space_group_name_H-M   'P 1'
#
loop_
_entity.id
_entity.type
_entity.pdbx_description
1 polymer ?
#
loop_
_entity_poly.entity_id
_entity_poly.type
_entity_poly.pdbx_seq_one_letter_code
_entity_poly.pdbx_strand_id
1 'polypeptide(L)' 'MFICKNCKNIDKFELMFDENYQGNKEYKYYYDKKGDMIIDVNGYNFKPDLSFMNNHAVCKYCGQIYIWDYKL' A
#
# COMPACT_ATOMS: atom_id res chain seq x y z
N MET A 1 10.43 0.47 -0.87
CA MET A 1 9.63 0.36 -2.10
C MET A 1 9.05 -1.04 -2.19
N PHE A 2 7.77 -1.16 -2.54
CA PHE A 2 7.08 -2.44 -2.73
C PHE A 2 6.93 -2.73 -4.22
N ILE A 3 7.30 -3.94 -4.63
CA ILE A 3 7.18 -4.40 -6.00
C ILE A 3 6.12 -5.50 -6.09
N CYS A 4 5.20 -5.38 -7.04
CA CYS A 4 4.26 -6.45 -7.34
C CYS A 4 5.02 -7.62 -7.97
N LYS A 5 5.00 -8.81 -7.35
CA LYS A 5 5.76 -9.97 -7.86
C LYS A 5 5.26 -10.45 -9.22
N ASN A 6 4.00 -10.16 -9.56
CA ASN A 6 3.39 -10.51 -10.85
C ASN A 6 3.84 -9.56 -11.98
N CYS A 7 3.47 -8.28 -11.92
CA CYS A 7 3.69 -7.33 -13.02
C CYS A 7 4.91 -6.42 -12.84
N LYS A 8 5.69 -6.60 -11.76
CA LYS A 8 6.93 -5.87 -11.45
C LYS A 8 6.78 -4.34 -11.32
N ASN A 9 5.55 -3.82 -11.28
CA ASN A 9 5.32 -2.41 -11.01
C ASN A 9 5.65 -2.09 -9.54
N ILE A 10 6.25 -0.92 -9.33
CA ILE A 10 6.75 -0.46 -8.03
C ILE A 10 5.77 0.58 -7.48
N ASP A 11 5.38 0.42 -6.22
CA ASP A 11 4.51 1.32 -5.45
C ASP A 11 3.20 1.72 -6.15
N LYS A 12 2.73 0.90 -7.11
CA LYS A 12 1.44 1.07 -7.78
C LYS A 12 0.38 0.24 -7.08
N PHE A 13 -0.05 0.68 -5.91
CA PHE A 13 -1.07 0.00 -5.12
C PHE A 13 -2.30 0.87 -4.87
N GLU A 14 -3.40 0.18 -4.55
CA GLU A 14 -4.57 0.72 -3.85
C GLU A 14 -4.78 -0.03 -2.54
N LEU A 15 -5.37 0.61 -1.54
CA LEU A 15 -5.71 -0.04 -0.28
C LEU A 15 -7.11 -0.65 -0.30
N MET A 16 -7.23 -1.85 0.25
CA MET A 16 -8.50 -2.49 0.54
C MET A 16 -9.04 -1.89 1.83
N PHE A 17 -10.22 -1.29 1.74
CA PHE A 17 -10.98 -0.85 2.91
C PHE A 17 -11.96 -1.95 3.31
N ASP A 18 -12.13 -2.13 4.61
CA ASP A 18 -13.19 -3.00 5.16
C ASP A 18 -14.56 -2.51 4.65
N GLU A 19 -15.47 -3.46 4.38
CA GLU A 19 -16.82 -3.15 3.92
C GLU A 19 -17.61 -2.31 4.94
N ASN A 20 -17.32 -2.49 6.23
CA ASN A 20 -17.94 -1.77 7.33
C ASN A 20 -17.20 -0.48 7.69
N TYR A 21 -16.13 -0.12 6.98
CA TYR A 21 -15.38 1.11 7.25
C TYR A 21 -16.26 2.35 6.98
N GLN A 22 -16.56 3.09 8.04
CA GLN A 22 -17.43 4.28 8.00
C GLN A 22 -16.66 5.59 7.76
N GLY A 23 -15.33 5.57 7.76
CA GLY A 23 -14.51 6.74 7.46
C GLY A 23 -14.46 7.04 5.96
N ASN A 24 -13.93 8.21 5.60
CA ASN A 24 -13.66 8.53 4.20
C ASN A 24 -12.64 7.52 3.65
N LYS A 25 -12.96 6.86 2.53
CA LYS A 25 -12.09 5.87 1.87
C LYS A 25 -11.00 6.55 1.05
N GLU A 26 -10.42 7.60 1.63
CA GLU A 26 -9.33 8.38 1.07
C GLU A 26 -8.07 8.10 1.87
N TYR A 27 -6.99 7.86 1.16
CA TYR A 27 -5.67 7.74 1.74
C TYR A 27 -4.67 8.40 0.80
N LYS A 28 -3.54 8.78 1.36
CA LYS A 28 -2.38 9.26 0.59
C LYS A 28 -1.15 8.52 1.07
N TYR A 29 -0.14 8.44 0.22
CA TYR A 29 1.17 7.98 0.63
C TYR A 29 2.23 8.95 0.14
N TYR A 30 3.33 9.02 0.88
CA TYR A 30 4.48 9.85 0.55
C TYR A 30 5.74 9.22 1.12
N TYR A 31 6.89 9.73 0.69
CA TYR A 31 8.19 9.35 1.22
C TYR A 31 8.64 10.40 2.24
N ASP A 32 9.07 9.95 3.42
CA ASP A 32 9.64 10.83 4.41
C ASP A 32 11.11 11.21 4.08
N LYS A 33 11.73 12.02 4.94
CA LYS A 33 13.13 12.46 4.76
C LYS A 33 14.15 11.31 4.81
N LYS A 34 13.77 10.15 5.36
CA LYS A 34 14.60 8.95 5.44
C LYS A 34 14.37 8.02 4.25
N GLY A 35 13.46 8.36 3.35
CA GLY A 35 13.07 7.52 2.22
C GLY A 35 12.10 6.40 2.61
N ASP A 36 11.51 6.47 3.80
CA ASP A 36 10.49 5.52 4.22
C ASP A 36 9.13 5.92 3.65
N MET A 37 8.40 4.94 3.10
CA MET A 37 7.02 5.14 2.69
C MET A 37 6.14 5.30 3.91
N ILE A 38 5.33 6.35 3.93
CA ILE A 38 4.31 6.64 4.93
C ILE A 38 2.96 6.62 4.25
N ILE A 39 2.01 5.90 4.84
CA ILE A 39 0.60 5.93 4.47
C ILE A 39 -0.15 6.76 5.51
N ASP A 40 -0.93 7.73 5.03
CA ASP A 40 -1.87 8.53 5.81
C ASP A 40 -3.29 8.07 5.44
N VAL A 41 -4.03 7.56 6.42
CA VAL A 41 -5.46 7.26 6.32
C VAL A 41 -6.19 8.17 7.32
N ASN A 42 -6.93 9.16 6.81
CA ASN A 42 -7.70 10.09 7.63
C ASN A 42 -6.91 10.75 8.78
N GLY A 43 -5.66 11.13 8.51
CA GLY A 43 -4.77 11.80 9.48
C GLY A 43 -3.97 10.84 10.35
N TYR A 44 -4.18 9.53 10.23
CA TYR A 44 -3.36 8.52 10.90
C TYR A 44 -2.22 8.06 10.00
N ASN A 45 -0.98 8.27 10.45
CA ASN A 45 0.23 7.94 9.71
C ASN A 45 0.89 6.67 10.21
N PHE A 46 1.23 5.77 9.30
CA PHE A 46 2.03 4.59 9.61
C PHE A 46 2.97 4.22 8.46
N LYS A 47 4.02 3.47 8.79
CA LYS A 47 4.92 2.85 7.83
C LYS A 47 4.41 1.44 7.54
N PRO A 48 3.92 1.14 6.32
CA PRO A 48 3.52 -0.21 5.97
C PRO A 48 4.74 -1.14 5.91
N ASP A 49 4.54 -2.39 6.26
CA ASP A 49 5.49 -3.48 6.05
C ASP A 49 4.96 -4.46 4.99
N LEU A 50 5.74 -5.51 4.68
CA LEU A 50 5.30 -6.53 3.73
C LEU A 50 4.04 -7.28 4.18
N SER A 51 3.84 -7.45 5.49
CA SER A 51 2.66 -8.15 6.01
C SER A 51 1.40 -7.31 5.73
N PHE A 52 1.45 -6.02 6.03
CA PHE A 52 0.37 -5.08 5.75
C PHE A 52 0.04 -5.06 4.25
N MET A 53 1.06 -4.90 3.39
CA MET A 53 0.86 -4.87 1.93
C MET A 53 0.24 -6.17 1.42
N ASN A 54 0.70 -7.32 1.93
CA ASN A 54 0.17 -8.62 1.54
C ASN A 54 -1.17 -8.99 2.17
N ASN A 55 -1.77 -8.13 3.01
CA ASN A 55 -3.11 -8.34 3.54
C ASN A 55 -4.10 -7.27 3.06
N HIS A 56 -3.62 -6.07 2.72
CA HIS A 56 -4.47 -4.90 2.56
C HIS A 56 -4.20 -4.10 1.29
N ALA A 57 -3.26 -4.50 0.42
CA ALA A 57 -2.95 -3.75 -0.79
C ALA A 57 -3.21 -4.56 -2.08
N VAL A 58 -3.84 -3.89 -3.05
CA VAL A 58 -4.10 -4.40 -4.41
C VAL A 58 -3.17 -3.71 -5.39
N CYS A 59 -2.60 -4.44 -6.35
CA CYS A 59 -1.84 -3.82 -7.42
C CYS A 59 -2.76 -3.03 -8.35
N LYS A 60 -2.61 -1.71 -8.38
CA LYS A 60 -3.38 -0.79 -9.24
C LYS A 60 -3.23 -1.08 -10.73
N TYR A 61 -2.12 -1.72 -11.13
CA TYR A 61 -1.86 -2.02 -12.54
C TYR A 61 -2.47 -3.35 -13.01
N CYS A 62 -2.30 -4.44 -12.25
CA CYS A 62 -2.71 -5.78 -12.69
C CYS A 62 -3.82 -6.41 -11.84
N GLY A 63 -4.34 -5.70 -10.84
CA GLY A 63 -5.43 -6.16 -9.97
C GLY A 63 -5.05 -7.27 -8.99
N GLN A 64 -3.82 -7.75 -8.99
CA GLN A 64 -3.39 -8.82 -8.09
C GLN A 64 -3.34 -8.36 -6.64
N ILE A 65 -3.76 -9.24 -5.74
CA ILE A 65 -3.75 -9.08 -4.29
C ILE A 65 -2.69 -10.01 -3.67
N TYR A 66 -2.22 -9.70 -2.48
CA TYR A 66 -1.38 -10.59 -1.66
C TYR A 66 -0.06 -11.03 -2.33
N ILE A 67 0.54 -10.17 -3.17
CA ILE A 67 1.69 -10.54 -4.01
C ILE A 67 2.84 -9.51 -4.00
N TRP A 68 3.03 -8.80 -2.89
CA TRP A 68 4.04 -7.76 -2.73
C TRP A 68 5.37 -8.31 -2.19
N ASP A 69 6.47 -7.73 -2.66
CA ASP A 69 7.84 -7.96 -2.17
C ASP A 69 8.57 -6.63 -1.98
N TYR A 70 9.71 -6.64 -1.28
CA TYR A 70 10.58 -5.48 -1.27
C TYR A 70 11.34 -5.41 -2.60
N LYS A 71 11.42 -4.21 -3.15
CA LYS A 71 12.38 -3.94 -4.21
C LYS A 71 13.77 -3.89 -3.58
N LEU A 72 14.59 -4.91 -3.87
CA LEU A 72 16.03 -4.93 -3.59
C LEU A 72 16.77 -3.92 -4.46
#